data_AF-A0A2P4PZY0-F1
#
_entry.id   AF-A0A2P4PZY0-F1
#
_cell.length_a   1.000
_cell.length_b   1.000
_cell.length_c   1.000
_cell.angle_alpha   90.00
_cell.angle_beta   90.00
_cell.angle_gamma   90.00
#
_symmetry.space_group_name_H-M   'P 1'
#
loop_
_entity.id
_entity.type
_entity.pdbx_description
1 polymer ?
#
loop_
_entity_poly.entity_id
_entity_poly.type
_entity_poly.pdbx_seq_one_letter_code
_entity_poly.pdbx_strand_id
1 'polypeptide(L)'
;MQFKWCSDCYLISSGYIESNLTKKLISIIYFPWWEDNSNCYCGELLVFTSNCQKYCENCFIFFIGCRYCLTTNIIFGITNQSQCKKCKRVTTIILDSKKIISINSGNSVLDDFLVSIRSYQSEIAKFTSVIKNIDKCFAPSEINNIFRNRHKSSRSLMKYIPYSKFTNVKKIAEGGFSIIYQATLLDGIKYDFRTENILILKKFKNSQYAEEYLLRELMSNHYGYTDNRNFYVHMVVNTYGFTKDPRVDRLDSYILVMEYAPSGDLHKYLQKNFTEIDWRKKKLVILFNITNGYLNFKHIGK
;
A
#
# COMPACT_ATOMS: atom_id res chain seq x y z
N MET A 1 24.43 -25.99 -6.10
CA MET A 1 24.58 -25.74 -7.54
C MET A 1 23.50 -24.74 -7.95
N GLN A 2 23.85 -23.52 -8.35
CA GLN A 2 22.86 -22.50 -8.71
C GLN A 2 22.60 -22.63 -10.22
N PHE A 3 21.40 -23.02 -10.62
CA PHE A 3 21.01 -23.13 -12.04
C PHE A 3 21.09 -21.75 -12.69
N LYS A 4 21.92 -21.62 -13.74
CA LYS A 4 22.08 -20.41 -14.55
C LYS A 4 21.40 -20.61 -15.90
N TRP A 5 20.65 -19.61 -16.34
CA TRP A 5 19.85 -19.65 -17.56
C TRP A 5 20.53 -18.82 -18.63
N CYS A 6 20.62 -19.34 -19.86
CA CYS A 6 21.18 -18.62 -21.01
C CYS A 6 20.26 -17.46 -21.42
N SER A 7 20.81 -16.25 -21.53
CA SER A 7 20.08 -15.04 -21.93
C SER A 7 19.50 -15.16 -23.35
N ASP A 8 20.20 -15.86 -24.25
CA ASP A 8 19.79 -16.02 -25.64
C ASP A 8 18.65 -17.05 -25.80
N CYS A 9 18.54 -18.00 -24.88
CA CYS A 9 17.48 -19.02 -24.87
C CYS A 9 16.21 -18.54 -24.15
N TYR A 10 16.36 -17.64 -23.17
CA TYR A 10 15.28 -17.16 -22.32
C TYR A 10 15.17 -15.63 -22.40
N LEU A 11 14.68 -15.14 -23.54
CA LEU A 11 14.47 -13.72 -23.80
C LEU A 11 13.37 -13.14 -22.90
N ILE A 12 13.81 -12.51 -21.81
CA ILE A 12 12.94 -11.67 -20.98
C ILE A 12 12.75 -10.33 -21.68
N SER A 13 11.54 -9.78 -21.56
CA SER A 13 11.27 -8.46 -22.10
C SER A 13 10.27 -7.72 -21.22
N SER A 14 10.33 -6.40 -21.25
CA SER A 14 9.37 -5.52 -20.60
C SER A 14 8.65 -4.65 -21.62
N GLY A 15 7.55 -4.04 -21.22
CA GLY A 15 6.79 -3.09 -22.02
C GLY A 15 5.69 -2.42 -21.23
N TYR A 16 4.80 -1.74 -21.95
CA TYR A 16 3.59 -1.13 -21.40
C TYR A 16 2.37 -1.68 -22.12
N ILE A 17 1.27 -1.79 -21.39
CA ILE A 17 -0.06 -2.07 -21.93
C ILE A 17 -1.05 -1.05 -21.39
N GLU A 18 -2.09 -0.75 -22.14
CA GLU A 18 -3.19 0.06 -21.64
C GLU A 18 -4.11 -0.83 -20.77
N SER A 19 -4.44 -0.37 -19.57
CA SER A 19 -5.44 -1.03 -18.74
C SER A 19 -6.83 -0.82 -19.33
N ASN A 20 -7.54 -1.90 -19.62
CA ASN A 20 -8.94 -1.83 -20.06
C ASN A 20 -9.87 -1.24 -18.98
N LEU A 21 -9.45 -1.27 -17.70
CA LEU A 21 -10.25 -0.78 -16.57
C LEU A 21 -10.01 0.70 -16.30
N THR A 22 -8.75 1.14 -16.31
CA THR A 22 -8.40 2.52 -15.91
C THR A 22 -8.00 3.41 -17.08
N LYS A 23 -7.81 2.85 -18.29
CA LYS A 23 -7.29 3.55 -19.47
C LYS A 23 -5.88 4.14 -19.28
N LYS A 24 -5.16 3.63 -18.28
CA LYS A 24 -3.78 4.05 -17.96
C LYS A 24 -2.78 3.04 -18.49
N LEU A 25 -1.61 3.53 -18.87
CA LEU A 25 -0.46 2.69 -19.18
C LEU A 25 0.05 2.03 -17.90
N ILE A 26 0.10 0.70 -17.92
CA ILE A 26 0.67 -0.12 -16.85
C ILE A 26 1.84 -0.93 -17.40
N SER A 27 2.83 -1.17 -16.55
CA SER A 27 4.03 -1.89 -16.95
C SER A 27 3.78 -3.40 -16.91
N ILE A 28 4.42 -4.11 -17.84
CA ILE A 28 4.35 -5.56 -17.96
C ILE A 28 5.74 -6.13 -18.22
N ILE A 29 6.01 -7.30 -17.63
CA ILE A 29 7.20 -8.11 -17.87
C ILE A 29 6.75 -9.47 -18.42
N TYR A 30 7.48 -9.96 -19.40
CA TYR A 30 7.23 -11.24 -20.06
C TYR A 30 8.35 -12.21 -19.72
N PHE A 31 8.03 -13.22 -18.91
CA PHE A 31 8.92 -14.34 -18.63
C PHE A 31 8.69 -15.48 -19.63
N PRO A 32 9.75 -15.98 -20.29
CA PRO A 32 9.65 -17.13 -21.19
C PRO A 32 9.43 -18.47 -20.47
N TRP A 33 9.25 -18.47 -19.14
CA TRP A 33 8.97 -19.64 -18.32
C TRP A 33 7.76 -19.45 -17.40
N TRP A 34 7.38 -20.53 -16.74
CA TRP A 34 6.34 -20.55 -15.73
C TRP A 34 6.86 -20.08 -14.37
N GLU A 35 6.31 -18.98 -13.86
CA GLU A 35 6.67 -18.45 -12.55
C GLU A 35 5.83 -19.14 -11.49
N ASP A 36 6.43 -19.97 -10.65
CA ASP A 36 5.76 -20.79 -9.64
C ASP A 36 5.88 -20.26 -8.20
N ASN A 37 6.60 -19.16 -7.98
CA ASN A 37 6.75 -18.59 -6.63
C ASN A 37 5.41 -18.33 -5.94
N SER A 38 5.29 -18.72 -4.68
CA SER A 38 4.08 -18.47 -3.89
C SER A 38 4.06 -17.07 -3.25
N ASN A 39 5.20 -16.39 -3.21
CA ASN A 39 5.35 -15.09 -2.57
C ASN A 39 5.50 -13.97 -3.61
N CYS A 40 4.88 -12.82 -3.32
CA CYS A 40 5.08 -11.59 -4.05
C CYS A 40 6.46 -10.99 -3.76
N TYR A 41 6.93 -10.10 -4.63
CA TYR A 41 8.14 -9.32 -4.41
C TYR A 41 8.10 -8.43 -3.16
N CYS A 42 6.92 -8.13 -2.61
CA CYS A 42 6.76 -7.43 -1.33
C CYS A 42 6.84 -8.35 -0.10
N GLY A 43 6.97 -9.67 -0.28
CA GLY A 43 7.00 -10.66 0.78
C GLY A 43 5.65 -11.29 1.13
N GLU A 44 4.53 -10.70 0.71
CA GLU A 44 3.18 -11.24 0.95
C GLU A 44 2.89 -12.50 0.13
N LEU A 45 2.05 -13.39 0.68
CA LEU A 45 1.56 -14.57 -0.04
C LEU A 45 0.69 -14.16 -1.22
N LEU A 46 0.88 -14.81 -2.36
CA LEU A 46 0.06 -14.61 -3.55
C LEU A 46 -1.28 -15.34 -3.41
N VAL A 47 -2.35 -14.67 -3.82
CA VAL A 47 -3.68 -15.27 -3.93
C VAL A 47 -3.83 -15.89 -5.30
N PHE A 48 -4.15 -17.18 -5.33
CA PHE A 48 -4.41 -17.93 -6.56
C PHE A 48 -5.88 -17.81 -6.93
N THR A 49 -6.18 -17.37 -8.15
CA THR A 49 -7.56 -17.36 -8.70
C THR A 49 -7.80 -18.53 -9.65
N SER A 50 -6.72 -19.15 -10.14
CA SER A 50 -6.74 -20.39 -10.91
C SER A 50 -5.34 -21.01 -10.92
N ASN A 51 -5.21 -22.19 -11.53
CA ASN A 51 -3.91 -22.84 -11.73
C ASN A 51 -2.92 -21.99 -12.55
N CYS A 52 -3.39 -20.97 -13.28
CA CYS A 52 -2.54 -20.11 -14.11
C CYS A 52 -2.59 -18.63 -13.75
N GLN A 53 -3.28 -18.24 -12.68
CA GLN A 53 -3.42 -16.85 -12.29
C GLN A 53 -3.24 -16.71 -10.80
N LYS A 54 -2.32 -15.82 -10.42
CA LYS A 54 -2.07 -15.46 -9.03
C LYS A 54 -1.71 -13.98 -8.94
N TYR A 55 -1.93 -13.38 -7.79
CA TYR A 55 -1.68 -11.94 -7.61
C TYR A 55 -1.45 -11.56 -6.15
N CYS A 56 -0.86 -10.40 -5.95
CA CYS A 56 -0.65 -9.84 -4.62
C CYS A 56 -1.75 -8.83 -4.28
N GLU A 57 -2.44 -9.02 -3.15
CA GLU A 57 -3.47 -8.07 -2.67
C GLU A 57 -2.89 -6.73 -2.23
N ASN A 58 -1.66 -6.73 -1.72
CA ASN A 58 -1.04 -5.52 -1.18
C ASN A 58 -0.55 -4.59 -2.32
N CYS A 59 0.06 -5.20 -3.34
CA CYS A 59 0.81 -4.49 -4.38
C CYS A 59 0.14 -4.46 -5.76
N PHE A 60 -0.97 -5.17 -5.94
CA PHE A 60 -1.66 -5.33 -7.24
C PHE A 60 -0.72 -5.76 -8.38
N ILE A 61 0.17 -6.71 -8.08
CA ILE A 61 1.00 -7.38 -9.08
C ILE A 61 0.29 -8.67 -9.48
N PHE A 62 0.04 -8.85 -10.77
CA PHE A 62 -0.63 -10.02 -11.32
C PHE A 62 0.35 -10.87 -12.11
N PHE A 63 0.30 -12.18 -11.89
CA PHE A 63 1.09 -13.19 -12.58
C PHE A 63 0.13 -14.04 -13.40
N ILE A 64 0.15 -13.86 -14.70
CA ILE A 64 -0.78 -14.47 -15.65
C ILE A 64 -0.02 -15.43 -16.55
N GLY A 65 -0.21 -16.72 -16.30
CA GLY A 65 0.45 -17.81 -17.01
C GLY A 65 -0.31 -18.24 -18.27
N CYS A 66 0.41 -18.55 -19.33
CA CYS A 66 -0.14 -19.19 -20.53
C CYS A 66 0.17 -20.69 -20.51
N ARG A 67 -0.82 -21.53 -20.21
CA ARG A 67 -0.66 -23.00 -20.12
C ARG A 67 -0.14 -23.67 -21.41
N TYR A 68 -0.34 -23.03 -22.56
CA TYR A 68 0.06 -23.57 -23.86
C TYR A 68 1.51 -23.24 -24.23
N CYS A 69 2.02 -22.12 -23.71
CA CYS A 69 3.37 -21.64 -24.01
C CYS A 69 4.32 -21.81 -22.84
N LEU A 70 3.79 -22.14 -21.65
CA LEU A 70 4.52 -22.21 -20.38
C LEU A 70 5.28 -20.91 -20.08
N THR A 71 4.64 -19.77 -20.36
CA THR A 71 5.19 -18.42 -20.14
C THR A 71 4.37 -17.67 -19.09
N THR A 72 4.96 -16.67 -18.44
CA THR A 72 4.27 -15.82 -17.46
C THR A 72 4.33 -14.36 -17.86
N ASN A 73 3.19 -13.68 -17.82
CA ASN A 73 3.09 -12.23 -17.88
C ASN A 73 2.98 -11.70 -16.45
N ILE A 74 3.89 -10.82 -16.05
CA ILE A 74 3.84 -10.13 -14.76
C ILE A 74 3.40 -8.69 -15.00
N ILE A 75 2.25 -8.32 -14.46
CA ILE A 75 1.60 -7.03 -14.70
C ILE A 75 1.64 -6.21 -13.42
N PHE A 76 2.12 -4.98 -13.52
CA PHE A 76 2.25 -4.03 -12.41
C PHE A 76 1.18 -2.95 -12.55
N GLY A 77 0.01 -3.25 -12.03
CA GLY A 77 -1.18 -2.41 -12.16
C GLY A 77 -2.44 -3.24 -12.39
N ILE A 78 -3.58 -2.56 -12.38
CA ILE A 78 -4.89 -3.21 -12.45
C ILE A 78 -5.32 -3.30 -13.91
N THR A 79 -5.67 -4.50 -14.36
CA THR A 79 -6.30 -4.77 -15.66
C THR A 79 -7.14 -6.03 -15.55
N ASN A 80 -8.12 -6.20 -16.43
CA ASN A 80 -8.98 -7.39 -16.49
C ASN A 80 -8.56 -8.37 -17.60
N GLN A 81 -7.52 -8.07 -18.37
CA GLN A 81 -7.06 -8.91 -19.48
C GLN A 81 -5.53 -8.90 -19.60
N SER A 82 -4.99 -10.00 -20.11
CA SER A 82 -3.59 -10.13 -20.49
C SER A 82 -3.47 -10.90 -21.79
N GLN A 83 -2.55 -10.49 -22.67
CA GLN A 83 -2.27 -11.20 -23.91
C GLN A 83 -0.92 -11.93 -23.83
N CYS A 84 -0.91 -13.24 -24.09
CA CYS A 84 0.33 -14.00 -24.13
C CYS A 84 1.24 -13.47 -25.25
N LYS A 85 2.50 -13.15 -24.92
CA LYS A 85 3.44 -12.61 -25.92
C LYS A 85 3.72 -13.58 -27.08
N LYS A 86 3.78 -14.89 -26.79
CA LYS A 86 4.14 -15.95 -27.75
C LYS A 86 2.98 -16.36 -28.66
N CYS A 87 1.84 -16.79 -28.09
CA CYS A 87 0.70 -17.29 -28.89
C CYS A 87 -0.43 -16.27 -29.09
N LYS A 88 -0.30 -15.04 -28.60
CA LYS A 88 -1.28 -13.94 -28.75
C LYS A 88 -2.68 -14.21 -28.16
N ARG A 89 -2.89 -15.33 -27.48
CA ARG A 89 -4.14 -15.63 -26.76
C ARG A 89 -4.37 -14.61 -25.65
N VAL A 90 -5.59 -14.09 -25.58
CA VAL A 90 -6.05 -13.21 -24.52
C VAL A 90 -6.62 -14.05 -23.38
N THR A 91 -6.24 -13.71 -22.16
CA THR A 91 -6.70 -14.34 -20.92
C THR A 91 -7.41 -13.28 -20.09
N THR A 92 -8.64 -13.57 -19.66
CA THR A 92 -9.37 -12.74 -18.71
C THR A 92 -8.79 -12.94 -17.31
N ILE A 93 -8.47 -11.84 -16.65
CA ILE A 93 -7.97 -11.82 -15.27
C ILE A 93 -9.18 -11.75 -14.34
N ILE A 94 -9.30 -12.75 -13.46
CA ILE A 94 -10.36 -12.78 -12.45
C ILE A 94 -9.96 -11.81 -11.33
N LEU A 95 -10.74 -10.74 -11.16
CA LEU A 95 -10.54 -9.76 -10.09
C LEU A 95 -11.62 -9.93 -9.02
N ASP A 96 -11.20 -10.08 -7.77
CA ASP A 96 -12.10 -10.02 -6.63
C ASP A 96 -12.65 -8.59 -6.46
N SER A 97 -13.98 -8.45 -6.51
CA SER A 97 -14.68 -7.17 -6.36
C SER A 97 -14.34 -6.47 -5.05
N LYS A 98 -14.11 -7.22 -3.95
CA LYS A 98 -13.71 -6.66 -2.65
C LYS A 98 -12.38 -5.91 -2.73
N LYS A 99 -11.50 -6.30 -3.65
CA LYS A 99 -10.15 -5.72 -3.78
C LYS A 99 -10.15 -4.49 -4.66
N ILE A 100 -10.93 -4.50 -5.75
CA ILE A 100 -11.20 -3.28 -6.54
C ILE A 100 -11.82 -2.21 -5.63
N ILE A 101 -12.76 -2.60 -4.76
CA ILE A 101 -13.36 -1.68 -3.79
C ILE A 101 -12.28 -1.01 -2.94
N SER A 102 -11.22 -1.69 -2.50
CA SER A 102 -10.20 -1.10 -1.63
C SER A 102 -9.37 0.04 -2.23
N ILE A 103 -9.53 0.32 -3.52
CA ILE A 103 -8.86 1.40 -4.26
C ILE A 103 -9.81 2.21 -5.13
N ASN A 104 -11.10 1.93 -5.08
CA ASN A 104 -12.13 2.62 -5.83
C ASN A 104 -13.06 3.30 -4.83
N SER A 105 -12.72 4.54 -4.53
CA SER A 105 -13.49 5.40 -3.65
C SER A 105 -14.56 6.21 -4.41
N GLY A 106 -14.46 6.24 -5.74
CA GLY A 106 -15.27 7.11 -6.59
C GLY A 106 -14.73 8.54 -6.71
N ASN A 107 -13.52 8.81 -6.21
CA ASN A 107 -12.77 10.04 -6.46
C ASN A 107 -11.46 9.70 -7.17
N SER A 108 -11.31 10.19 -8.40
CA SER A 108 -10.17 9.86 -9.25
C SER A 108 -8.82 10.28 -8.66
N VAL A 109 -8.75 11.41 -7.96
CA VAL A 109 -7.50 11.91 -7.35
C VAL A 109 -7.05 10.99 -6.21
N LEU A 110 -7.98 10.59 -5.35
CA LEU A 110 -7.72 9.67 -4.24
C LEU A 110 -7.39 8.26 -4.73
N ASP A 111 -8.12 7.78 -5.74
CA ASP A 111 -7.89 6.47 -6.34
C ASP A 111 -6.51 6.43 -7.04
N ASP A 112 -6.14 7.51 -7.73
CA ASP A 112 -4.83 7.68 -8.35
C ASP A 112 -3.70 7.71 -7.33
N PHE A 113 -3.90 8.36 -6.18
CA PHE A 113 -2.98 8.29 -5.06
C PHE A 113 -2.81 6.85 -4.54
N LEU A 114 -3.91 6.11 -4.36
CA LEU A 114 -3.83 4.70 -3.91
C LEU A 114 -3.08 3.81 -4.92
N VAL A 115 -3.23 4.07 -6.21
CA VAL A 115 -2.46 3.36 -7.25
C VAL A 115 -0.99 3.79 -7.24
N SER A 116 -0.70 5.09 -7.09
CA SER A 116 0.67 5.62 -7.17
C SER A 116 1.57 5.11 -6.03
N ILE A 117 1.04 5.00 -4.81
CA ILE A 117 1.80 4.47 -3.66
C ILE A 117 2.19 2.99 -3.81
N ARG A 118 1.56 2.30 -4.78
CA ARG A 118 1.80 0.91 -5.19
C ARG A 118 2.61 0.79 -6.47
N SER A 119 2.79 1.85 -7.24
CA SER A 119 3.46 1.85 -8.56
C SER A 119 4.91 1.36 -8.47
N TYR A 120 5.32 0.41 -9.33
CA TYR A 120 6.67 -0.16 -9.40
C TYR A 120 7.53 0.41 -10.54
N GLN A 121 7.14 1.57 -11.10
CA GLN A 121 7.77 2.09 -12.32
C GLN A 121 9.30 2.26 -12.21
N SER A 122 9.79 2.77 -11.08
CA SER A 122 11.24 2.97 -10.89
C SER A 122 11.99 1.64 -10.77
N GLU A 123 11.39 0.63 -10.11
CA GLU A 123 11.95 -0.71 -10.01
C GLU A 123 11.93 -1.44 -11.36
N ILE A 124 10.90 -1.24 -12.17
CA ILE A 124 10.80 -1.81 -13.53
C ILE A 124 11.81 -1.14 -14.47
N ALA A 125 12.07 0.16 -14.32
CA ALA A 125 13.12 0.84 -15.05
C ALA A 125 14.51 0.25 -14.71
N LYS A 126 14.79 0.06 -13.41
CA LYS A 126 16.02 -0.63 -12.94
C LYS A 126 16.10 -2.06 -13.44
N PHE A 127 14.99 -2.79 -13.41
CA PHE A 127 14.92 -4.15 -13.93
C PHE A 127 15.24 -4.20 -15.43
N THR A 128 14.66 -3.29 -16.20
CA THR A 128 14.89 -3.20 -17.65
C THR A 128 16.35 -2.85 -17.96
N SER A 129 16.99 -1.98 -17.17
CA SER A 129 18.43 -1.71 -17.33
C SER A 129 19.28 -2.93 -16.98
N VAL A 130 18.92 -3.70 -15.95
CA VAL A 130 19.66 -4.92 -15.59
C VAL A 130 19.55 -5.96 -16.71
N ILE A 131 18.35 -6.22 -17.22
CA ILE A 131 18.16 -7.19 -18.32
C ILE A 131 19.03 -6.88 -19.53
N LYS A 132 19.10 -5.62 -19.93
CA LYS A 132 19.88 -5.20 -21.11
C LYS A 132 21.37 -5.53 -20.99
N ASN A 133 21.88 -5.71 -19.76
CA ASN A 133 23.29 -5.94 -19.47
C ASN A 133 23.57 -7.39 -19.04
N ILE A 134 22.62 -8.32 -19.19
CA ILE A 134 22.86 -9.75 -18.91
C ILE A 134 23.60 -10.33 -20.11
N ASP A 135 24.93 -10.34 -20.04
CA ASP A 135 25.76 -10.66 -21.21
C ASP A 135 25.77 -12.14 -21.63
N LYS A 136 25.39 -13.11 -20.77
CA LYS A 136 25.43 -14.55 -21.11
C LYS A 136 24.45 -15.43 -20.37
N CYS A 137 24.41 -15.31 -19.04
CA CYS A 137 23.53 -16.13 -18.21
C CYS A 137 23.11 -15.38 -16.94
N PHE A 138 21.89 -15.61 -16.47
CA PHE A 138 21.40 -15.09 -15.20
C PHE A 138 20.82 -16.20 -14.33
N ALA A 139 20.82 -16.00 -13.01
CA ALA A 139 20.06 -16.85 -12.09
C ALA A 139 18.67 -16.22 -11.86
N PRO A 140 17.56 -16.98 -11.90
CA PRO A 140 16.22 -16.43 -11.61
C PRO A 140 16.14 -15.69 -10.26
N SER A 141 16.96 -16.08 -9.28
CA SER A 141 17.07 -15.39 -7.98
C SER A 141 17.59 -13.95 -8.08
N GLU A 142 18.42 -13.62 -9.08
CA GLU A 142 18.95 -12.27 -9.29
C GLU A 142 17.84 -11.30 -9.69
N ILE A 143 16.89 -11.77 -10.51
CA ILE A 143 15.71 -11.00 -10.91
C ILE A 143 14.81 -10.70 -9.70
N ASN A 144 14.56 -11.72 -8.86
CA ASN A 144 13.76 -11.55 -7.65
C ASN A 144 14.34 -10.51 -6.69
N ASN A 145 15.67 -10.42 -6.61
CA ASN A 145 16.35 -9.46 -5.75
C ASN A 145 16.16 -7.99 -6.19
N ILE A 146 15.94 -7.73 -7.48
CA ILE A 146 15.68 -6.36 -7.99
C ILE A 146 14.40 -5.80 -7.39
N PHE A 147 13.34 -6.62 -7.31
CA PHE A 147 12.03 -6.19 -6.81
C PHE A 147 11.90 -6.27 -5.29
N ARG A 148 12.71 -7.12 -4.63
CA ARG A 148 12.72 -7.29 -3.15
C ARG A 148 13.14 -6.05 -2.38
N ASN A 149 13.91 -5.14 -2.99
CA ASN A 149 14.41 -3.93 -2.33
C ASN A 149 13.30 -2.92 -1.96
N ARG A 150 12.05 -3.15 -2.38
CA ARG A 150 10.89 -2.37 -1.98
C ARG A 150 10.12 -2.97 -0.80
N HIS A 151 10.77 -3.75 0.06
CA HIS A 151 10.23 -4.08 1.39
C HIS A 151 9.96 -2.77 2.15
N LYS A 152 8.82 -2.14 1.88
CA LYS A 152 8.25 -1.09 2.73
C LYS A 152 7.98 -1.79 4.05
N SER A 153 8.70 -1.37 5.08
CA SER A 153 8.64 -1.89 6.44
C SER A 153 7.20 -2.12 6.87
N SER A 154 6.88 -3.33 7.37
CA SER A 154 5.88 -3.71 8.39
C SER A 154 4.50 -3.01 8.51
N ARG A 155 4.16 -2.00 7.69
CA ARG A 155 2.94 -1.21 7.73
C ARG A 155 2.13 -1.46 6.46
N SER A 156 0.85 -1.72 6.67
CA SER A 156 -0.13 -1.87 5.60
C SER A 156 -0.15 -0.62 4.72
N LEU A 157 -0.15 -0.80 3.40
CA LEU A 157 -0.39 0.30 2.46
C LEU A 157 -1.77 0.90 2.71
N MET A 158 -1.90 2.22 2.52
CA MET A 158 -3.18 2.91 2.66
C MET A 158 -4.24 2.32 1.71
N LYS A 159 -5.49 2.23 2.18
CA LYS A 159 -6.63 1.67 1.44
C LYS A 159 -7.86 2.56 1.58
N TYR A 160 -8.75 2.49 0.60
CA TYR A 160 -10.13 2.89 0.79
C TYR A 160 -10.86 1.81 1.60
N ILE A 161 -11.54 2.22 2.67
CA ILE A 161 -12.29 1.33 3.56
C ILE A 161 -13.77 1.72 3.45
N PRO A 162 -14.65 0.82 2.99
CA PRO A 162 -16.08 1.13 2.90
C PRO A 162 -16.65 1.55 4.24
N TYR A 163 -17.44 2.62 4.26
CA TYR A 163 -17.99 3.19 5.50
C TYR A 163 -18.85 2.18 6.28
N SER A 164 -19.54 1.29 5.58
CA SER A 164 -20.35 0.21 6.16
C SER A 164 -19.55 -0.77 7.03
N LYS A 165 -18.22 -0.77 6.95
CA LYS A 165 -17.36 -1.56 7.84
C LYS A 165 -17.17 -0.92 9.22
N PHE A 166 -17.57 0.32 9.41
CA PHE A 166 -17.45 1.01 10.69
C PHE A 166 -18.77 0.96 11.46
N THR A 167 -18.68 0.59 12.73
CA THR A 167 -19.78 0.55 13.68
C THR A 167 -19.43 1.38 14.91
N ASN A 168 -20.41 1.63 15.79
CA ASN A 168 -20.21 2.39 17.03
C ASN A 168 -19.52 3.75 16.82
N VAL A 169 -19.83 4.43 15.72
CA VAL A 169 -19.20 5.70 15.35
C VAL A 169 -19.67 6.79 16.32
N LYS A 170 -18.80 7.21 17.24
CA LYS A 170 -19.09 8.26 18.24
C LYS A 170 -18.14 9.44 18.09
N LYS A 171 -18.67 10.65 18.17
CA LYS A 171 -17.84 11.86 18.23
C LYS A 171 -17.12 11.90 19.59
N ILE A 172 -15.80 12.10 19.58
CA ILE A 172 -14.98 12.16 20.81
C ILE A 172 -14.29 13.51 21.01
N ALA A 173 -14.07 14.26 19.93
CA ALA A 173 -13.46 15.58 20.00
C ALA A 173 -13.84 16.40 18.78
N GLU A 174 -13.72 17.72 18.93
CA GLU A 174 -13.92 18.69 17.88
C GLU A 174 -12.93 19.83 18.08
N GLY A 175 -12.14 20.13 17.05
CA GLY A 175 -11.23 21.27 17.03
C GLY A 175 -11.67 22.32 16.02
N GLY A 176 -10.81 23.31 15.74
CA GLY A 176 -11.10 24.34 14.74
C GLY A 176 -11.27 23.81 13.32
N PHE A 177 -10.47 22.80 12.94
CA PHE A 177 -10.37 22.32 11.55
C PHE A 177 -10.96 20.93 11.30
N SER A 178 -11.28 20.17 12.36
CA SER A 178 -11.75 18.80 12.19
C SER A 178 -12.64 18.34 13.34
N ILE A 179 -13.43 17.30 13.06
CA ILE A 179 -14.20 16.53 14.02
C ILE A 179 -13.61 15.13 14.07
N ILE A 180 -13.38 14.63 15.28
CA ILE A 180 -12.78 13.32 15.52
C ILE A 180 -13.87 12.39 16.03
N TYR A 181 -14.05 11.27 15.33
CA TYR A 181 -14.90 10.17 15.74
C TYR A 181 -14.06 8.95 16.08
N GLN A 182 -14.50 8.19 17.08
CA GLN A 182 -14.04 6.84 17.36
C GLN A 182 -15.02 5.88 16.69
N ALA A 183 -14.52 4.81 16.09
CA ALA A 183 -15.33 3.75 15.49
C ALA A 183 -14.72 2.38 15.73
N THR A 184 -15.55 1.34 15.68
CA THR A 184 -15.12 -0.06 15.67
C THR A 184 -15.17 -0.58 14.24
N LEU A 185 -14.08 -1.16 13.75
CA LEU A 185 -14.03 -1.82 12.45
C LEU A 185 -14.57 -3.26 12.57
N LEU A 186 -15.50 -3.65 11.70
CA LEU A 186 -16.02 -5.01 11.62
C LEU A 186 -14.91 -6.01 11.26
N ASP A 187 -14.95 -7.18 11.91
CA ASP A 187 -13.90 -8.20 11.89
C ASP A 187 -13.49 -8.63 10.46
N GLY A 188 -12.18 -8.77 10.26
CA GLY A 188 -11.58 -9.25 9.00
C GLY A 188 -10.29 -8.54 8.58
N ILE A 189 -9.94 -7.40 9.18
CA ILE A 189 -8.66 -6.70 8.94
C ILE A 189 -8.09 -6.21 10.28
N LYS A 190 -7.17 -6.98 10.86
CA LYS A 190 -6.39 -6.53 12.03
C LYS A 190 -5.31 -5.56 11.55
N TYR A 191 -5.56 -4.27 11.78
CA TYR A 191 -4.62 -3.20 11.46
C TYR A 191 -3.56 -2.97 12.56
N ASP A 192 -3.86 -3.39 13.79
CA ASP A 192 -2.92 -3.48 14.91
C ASP A 192 -3.33 -4.66 15.82
N PHE A 193 -2.36 -5.42 16.33
CA PHE A 193 -2.59 -6.47 17.32
C PHE A 193 -2.88 -5.92 18.72
N ARG A 194 -2.64 -4.62 18.94
CA ARG A 194 -2.74 -3.95 20.24
C ARG A 194 -4.09 -3.29 20.54
N THR A 195 -4.97 -3.17 19.55
CA THR A 195 -6.29 -2.51 19.73
C THR A 195 -7.42 -3.42 19.25
N GLU A 196 -8.56 -3.36 19.95
CA GLU A 196 -9.79 -4.13 19.68
C GLU A 196 -10.52 -3.64 18.42
N ASN A 197 -9.83 -3.57 17.27
CA ASN A 197 -10.36 -3.02 16.00
C ASN A 197 -10.90 -1.58 16.14
N ILE A 198 -10.48 -0.83 17.16
CA ILE A 198 -10.90 0.55 17.40
C ILE A 198 -10.02 1.48 16.55
N LEU A 199 -10.67 2.34 15.77
CA LEU A 199 -10.03 3.28 14.85
C LEU A 199 -10.54 4.70 15.07
N ILE A 200 -9.74 5.65 14.61
CA ILE A 200 -10.09 7.07 14.58
C ILE A 200 -10.49 7.48 13.17
N LEU A 201 -11.62 8.18 13.09
CA LEU A 201 -12.16 8.79 11.89
C LEU A 201 -12.05 10.31 12.02
N LYS A 202 -11.12 10.92 11.29
CA LYS A 202 -10.89 12.37 11.30
C LYS A 202 -11.56 13.01 10.08
N LYS A 203 -12.62 13.78 10.33
CA LYS A 203 -13.38 14.50 9.32
C LYS A 203 -12.99 15.98 9.33
N PHE A 204 -12.50 16.50 8.21
CA PHE A 204 -12.19 17.93 8.11
C PHE A 204 -13.45 18.78 8.02
N LYS A 205 -13.39 19.95 8.64
CA LYS A 205 -14.39 21.01 8.54
C LYS A 205 -14.02 21.90 7.35
N ASN A 206 -15.02 22.58 6.79
CA ASN A 206 -14.92 23.50 5.63
C ASN A 206 -14.91 22.79 4.27
N SER A 207 -16.01 22.90 3.53
CA SER A 207 -16.26 22.17 2.28
C SER A 207 -15.36 22.57 1.11
N GLN A 208 -14.70 23.73 1.17
CA GLN A 208 -13.86 24.20 0.05
C GLN A 208 -12.45 23.56 0.05
N TYR A 209 -11.88 23.26 1.21
CA TYR A 209 -10.48 22.81 1.35
C TYR A 209 -10.32 21.42 1.99
N ALA A 210 -11.44 20.75 2.33
CA ALA A 210 -11.40 19.46 3.00
C ALA A 210 -10.61 18.39 2.21
N GLU A 211 -10.78 18.34 0.88
CA GLU A 211 -10.06 17.39 0.02
C GLU A 211 -8.55 17.68 -0.01
N GLU A 212 -8.16 18.95 -0.15
CA GLU A 212 -6.75 19.35 -0.15
C GLU A 212 -6.07 18.99 1.19
N TYR A 213 -6.76 19.26 2.31
CA TYR A 213 -6.27 18.90 3.63
C TYR A 213 -6.14 17.39 3.83
N LEU A 214 -7.14 16.62 3.37
CA LEU A 214 -7.09 15.17 3.39
C LEU A 214 -5.93 14.63 2.56
N LEU A 215 -5.79 15.09 1.31
CA LEU A 215 -4.71 14.67 0.40
C LEU A 215 -3.35 15.03 0.98
N ARG A 216 -3.18 16.24 1.51
CA ARG A 216 -1.93 16.66 2.14
C ARG A 216 -1.58 15.78 3.33
N GLU A 217 -2.54 15.44 4.20
CA GLU A 217 -2.29 14.52 5.30
C GLU A 217 -2.00 13.09 4.82
N LEU A 218 -2.70 12.59 3.81
CA LEU A 218 -2.44 11.27 3.22
C LEU A 218 -1.02 11.20 2.62
N MET A 219 -0.62 12.22 1.84
CA MET A 219 0.70 12.29 1.23
C MET A 219 1.79 12.43 2.28
N SER A 220 1.65 13.37 3.23
CA SER A 220 2.63 13.57 4.30
C SER A 220 2.80 12.31 5.16
N ASN A 221 1.72 11.59 5.45
CA ASN A 221 1.81 10.31 6.12
C ASN A 221 2.48 9.27 5.22
N HIS A 222 2.17 9.18 3.93
CA HIS A 222 2.82 8.22 3.05
C HIS A 222 4.33 8.43 2.93
N TYR A 223 4.74 9.64 2.52
CA TYR A 223 6.15 9.99 2.34
C TYR A 223 6.91 10.04 3.68
N GLY A 224 6.18 10.36 4.76
CA GLY A 224 6.50 10.11 6.17
C GLY A 224 7.29 8.83 6.45
N TYR A 225 6.92 7.78 5.72
CA TYR A 225 7.30 6.40 6.03
C TYR A 225 8.10 5.70 4.94
N THR A 226 8.21 6.26 3.73
CA THR A 226 8.83 5.55 2.60
C THR A 226 10.34 5.73 2.47
N ASP A 227 10.92 6.76 3.09
CA ASP A 227 12.34 7.08 2.92
C ASP A 227 13.26 6.55 4.04
N ASN A 228 12.69 6.10 5.17
CA ASN A 228 13.49 5.65 6.31
C ASN A 228 13.51 4.12 6.44
N ARG A 229 14.67 3.51 6.16
CA ARG A 229 14.99 2.11 6.52
C ARG A 229 15.25 1.91 8.03
N ASN A 230 14.85 2.88 8.86
CA ASN A 230 15.20 2.91 10.28
C ASN A 230 14.07 2.33 11.14
N PHE A 231 14.46 1.56 12.16
CA PHE A 231 13.62 0.81 13.11
C PHE A 231 12.59 1.63 13.93
N TYR A 232 12.51 2.95 13.76
CA TYR A 232 11.75 3.87 14.63
C TYR A 232 10.40 4.31 14.06
N VAL A 233 9.86 3.52 13.13
CA VAL A 233 8.61 3.78 12.40
C VAL A 233 7.40 3.84 13.35
N HIS A 234 7.43 3.13 14.49
CA HIS A 234 6.32 2.98 15.44
C HIS A 234 5.93 4.21 16.28
N MET A 235 6.55 5.38 16.05
CA MET A 235 6.40 6.56 16.92
C MET A 235 5.48 7.65 16.34
N VAL A 236 4.89 7.39 15.18
CA VAL A 236 3.89 8.25 14.53
C VAL A 236 2.61 7.44 14.35
N VAL A 237 1.47 8.10 14.60
CA VAL A 237 0.12 7.51 14.46
C VAL A 237 -0.06 6.97 13.05
N ASN A 238 -0.41 5.68 12.95
CA ASN A 238 -0.65 5.07 11.65
C ASN A 238 -1.85 5.71 10.96
N THR A 239 -1.71 5.90 9.65
CA THR A 239 -2.83 6.22 8.77
C THR A 239 -3.09 5.00 7.89
N TYR A 240 -4.28 4.43 8.03
CA TYR A 240 -4.69 3.22 7.30
C TYR A 240 -5.32 3.54 5.95
N GLY A 241 -5.67 4.81 5.72
CA GLY A 241 -6.23 5.32 4.48
C GLY A 241 -7.44 6.19 4.77
N PHE A 242 -8.53 5.99 4.03
CA PHE A 242 -9.70 6.87 4.11
C PHE A 242 -11.00 6.12 3.82
N THR A 243 -12.12 6.74 4.18
CA THR A 243 -13.48 6.26 3.94
C THR A 243 -14.36 7.41 3.43
N LYS A 244 -15.55 7.10 2.92
CA LYS A 244 -16.54 8.08 2.43
C LYS A 244 -17.84 7.92 3.19
N ASP A 245 -18.26 8.94 3.94
CA ASP A 245 -19.55 8.94 4.62
C ASP A 245 -20.69 9.00 3.59
N PRO A 246 -21.51 7.94 3.47
CA PRO A 246 -22.54 7.87 2.43
C PRO A 246 -23.72 8.81 2.70
N ARG A 247 -23.83 9.37 3.91
CA ARG A 247 -24.92 10.28 4.30
C ARG A 247 -24.71 11.70 3.78
N VAL A 248 -23.52 12.00 3.28
CA VAL A 248 -23.13 13.32 2.76
C VAL A 248 -22.73 13.15 1.30
N ASP A 249 -23.54 13.67 0.38
CA ASP A 249 -23.28 13.55 -1.06
C ASP A 249 -22.45 14.73 -1.61
N ARG A 250 -21.37 15.08 -0.90
CA ARG A 250 -20.45 16.19 -1.22
C ARG A 250 -19.00 15.77 -0.98
N LEU A 251 -18.03 16.54 -1.51
CA LEU A 251 -16.59 16.24 -1.42
C LEU A 251 -16.04 16.20 0.02
N ASP A 252 -16.70 16.85 0.98
CA ASP A 252 -16.38 16.82 2.42
C ASP A 252 -16.86 15.53 3.12
N SER A 253 -17.35 14.56 2.35
CA SER A 253 -17.73 13.22 2.82
C SER A 253 -16.53 12.31 3.09
N TYR A 254 -15.34 12.63 2.58
CA TYR A 254 -14.15 11.81 2.80
C TYR A 254 -13.55 12.05 4.19
N ILE A 255 -13.20 10.94 4.84
CA ILE A 255 -12.78 10.91 6.24
C ILE A 255 -11.49 10.08 6.34
N LEU A 256 -10.49 10.63 7.03
CA LEU A 256 -9.22 9.95 7.25
C LEU A 256 -9.39 8.84 8.30
N VAL A 257 -8.80 7.67 8.05
CA VAL A 257 -8.84 6.52 8.97
C VAL A 257 -7.46 6.33 9.59
N MET A 258 -7.39 6.44 10.92
CA MET A 258 -6.14 6.48 11.68
C MET A 258 -6.15 5.49 12.87
N GLU A 259 -4.97 5.19 13.37
CA GLU A 259 -4.76 4.44 14.61
C GLU A 259 -5.37 5.13 15.82
N TYR A 260 -6.03 4.33 16.66
CA TYR A 260 -6.50 4.78 17.96
C TYR A 260 -5.36 4.77 18.97
N ALA A 261 -5.12 5.89 19.63
CA ALA A 261 -4.19 6.00 20.75
C ALA A 261 -4.98 5.88 22.08
N PRO A 262 -4.90 4.74 22.79
CA PRO A 262 -5.73 4.49 23.98
C PRO A 262 -5.47 5.48 25.12
N SER A 263 -4.21 5.90 25.28
CA SER A 263 -3.81 6.90 26.29
C SER A 263 -4.21 8.33 25.92
N GLY A 264 -4.78 8.54 24.72
CA GLY A 264 -5.22 9.83 24.22
C GLY A 264 -4.07 10.81 23.97
N ASP A 265 -4.39 12.09 24.12
CA ASP A 265 -3.45 13.19 23.96
C ASP A 265 -2.38 13.19 25.07
N LEU A 266 -1.12 13.40 24.66
CA LEU A 266 0.02 13.37 25.57
C LEU A 266 -0.08 14.48 26.62
N HIS A 267 -0.58 15.67 26.27
CA HIS A 267 -0.69 16.76 27.23
C HIS A 267 -1.66 16.41 28.37
N LYS A 268 -2.85 15.90 28.02
CA LYS A 268 -3.83 15.41 29.02
C LYS A 268 -3.29 14.21 29.82
N TYR A 269 -2.60 13.29 29.16
CA TYR A 269 -1.98 12.15 29.84
C TYR A 269 -0.94 12.61 30.88
N LEU A 270 -0.11 13.59 30.52
CA LEU A 270 0.88 14.17 31.42
C LEU A 270 0.23 14.93 32.57
N GLN A 271 -0.83 15.71 32.32
CA GLN A 271 -1.58 16.40 33.38
C GLN A 271 -2.13 15.44 34.41
N LYS A 272 -2.72 14.32 33.97
CA LYS A 272 -3.33 13.32 34.85
C LYS A 272 -2.30 12.53 35.66
N ASN A 273 -1.16 12.18 35.06
CA ASN A 273 -0.20 11.23 35.63
C ASN A 273 1.12 11.88 36.05
N PHE A 274 1.19 13.22 36.14
CA PHE A 274 2.45 13.95 36.28
C PHE A 274 3.33 13.45 37.44
N THR A 275 2.70 13.14 38.57
CA THR A 275 3.32 12.67 39.81
C THR A 275 3.71 11.19 39.79
N GLU A 276 3.08 10.38 38.94
CA GLU A 276 3.30 8.92 38.84
C GLU A 276 4.32 8.54 37.76
N ILE A 277 4.66 9.48 36.87
CA ILE A 277 5.61 9.24 35.78
C ILE A 277 7.04 9.43 36.29
N ASP A 278 7.72 8.30 36.51
CA ASP A 278 9.16 8.27 36.79
C ASP A 278 9.99 8.92 35.67
N TRP A 279 10.94 9.76 36.07
CA TRP A 279 11.79 10.53 35.17
C TRP A 279 12.68 9.63 34.30
N ARG A 280 13.37 8.67 34.93
CA ARG A 280 14.36 7.84 34.23
C ARG A 280 13.71 6.82 33.30
N LYS A 281 12.56 6.26 33.67
CA LYS A 281 11.91 5.20 32.88
C LYS A 281 10.88 5.70 31.87
N LYS A 282 10.01 6.64 32.24
CA LYS A 282 8.87 7.00 31.38
C LYS A 282 9.05 8.32 30.63
N LYS A 283 9.59 9.36 31.27
CA LYS A 283 9.77 10.67 30.60
C LYS A 283 10.84 10.60 29.50
N LEU A 284 11.98 9.96 29.76
CA LEU A 284 13.01 9.75 28.74
C LEU A 284 12.51 8.93 27.54
N VAL A 285 11.68 7.90 27.78
CA VAL A 285 11.07 7.10 26.70
C VAL A 285 10.10 7.93 25.87
N ILE A 286 9.24 8.75 26.51
CA ILE A 286 8.33 9.66 25.80
C ILE A 286 9.14 10.65 24.93
N LEU A 287 10.17 11.28 25.50
CA LEU A 287 11.04 12.21 24.76
C LEU A 287 11.75 11.53 23.60
N PHE A 288 12.36 10.37 23.84
CA PHE A 288 13.01 9.56 22.81
C PHE A 288 12.04 9.23 21.67
N ASN A 289 10.80 8.85 22.00
CA ASN A 289 9.78 8.56 21.00
C ASN A 289 9.40 9.79 20.17
N ILE A 290 9.20 10.95 20.80
CA ILE A 290 8.89 12.21 20.12
C ILE A 290 10.04 12.64 19.21
N THR A 291 11.28 12.61 19.71
CA THR A 291 12.47 13.01 18.95
C THR A 291 12.65 12.13 17.72
N ASN A 292 12.50 10.81 17.86
CA ASN A 292 12.59 9.90 16.72
C ASN A 292 11.44 10.09 15.72
N GLY A 293 10.21 10.32 16.21
CA GLY A 293 9.08 10.68 15.36
C GLY A 293 9.36 11.94 14.54
N TYR A 294 9.95 12.97 15.16
CA TYR A 294 10.34 14.20 14.48
C TYR A 294 11.48 14.00 13.47
N LEU A 295 12.50 13.21 13.81
CA LEU A 295 13.59 12.88 12.89
C LEU A 295 13.08 12.19 11.63
N ASN A 296 12.07 11.32 11.73
CA ASN A 296 11.43 10.72 10.55
C ASN A 296 10.86 11.77 9.59
N PHE A 297 10.29 12.87 10.10
CA PHE A 297 9.71 13.93 9.27
C PHE A 297 10.75 14.89 8.67
N LYS A 298 11.85 15.18 9.39
CA LYS A 298 12.86 16.13 8.91
C LYS A 298 13.60 15.67 7.65
N HIS A 299 13.69 14.37 7.42
CA HIS A 299 14.34 13.81 6.23
C HIS A 299 13.49 13.92 4.94
N ILE A 300 12.23 14.32 5.04
CA ILE A 300 11.27 14.36 3.90
C ILE A 300 11.21 15.75 3.25
N GLY A 301 11.72 16.78 3.93
CA GLY A 301 11.66 18.18 3.49
C GLY A 301 12.84 18.67 2.65
N LYS A 302 13.37 17.86 1.72
CA LYS A 302 14.36 18.32 0.73
C LYS A 302 13.96 17.91 -0.68
#